data_AF-A0A6I0ZM60-F1
#
_entry.id   AF-A0A6I0ZM60-F1
#
_cell.length_a   1.000
_cell.length_b   1.000
_cell.length_c   1.000
_cell.angle_alpha   90.00
_cell.angle_beta   90.00
_cell.angle_gamma   90.00
#
_symmetry.space_group_name_H-M   'P 1'
#
loop_
_entity.id
_entity.type
_entity.pdbx_description
1 polymer ?
#
loop_
_entity_poly.entity_id
_entity_poly.type
_entity_poly.pdbx_seq_one_letter_code
_entity_poly.pdbx_strand_id
1 'polypeptide(L)'
;MTIPKVQLVMLPLSNWKVARVIRFRFKHHLCDCGGTIVYTRPFTTTYNKNTLDIIDSCILEAIENLYSNVQVYSEDLIWNTSYSNIQTIYDGGRPKTNLTIRMTPSFDSALLPQFIGHTVYAYDVNLHIFLNYIGDAANIPPEIFITQGFPHNEDSFFQSNIQQIQTL
;
A
#
# COMPACT_ATOMS: atom_id res chain seq x y z
N MET A 1 7.92 -50.14 5.51
CA MET A 1 7.37 -48.79 5.76
C MET A 1 8.52 -47.79 5.62
N THR A 2 8.55 -47.01 4.55
CA THR A 2 9.52 -45.94 4.35
C THR A 2 9.05 -44.69 5.09
N ILE A 3 9.84 -44.19 6.04
CA ILE A 3 9.55 -42.94 6.73
C ILE A 3 9.68 -41.82 5.69
N PRO A 4 8.67 -40.95 5.51
CA PRO A 4 8.80 -39.82 4.60
C PRO A 4 9.96 -38.94 5.07
N LYS A 5 10.95 -38.71 4.20
CA LYS A 5 11.98 -37.70 4.45
C LYS A 5 11.30 -36.33 4.40
N VAL A 6 10.98 -35.79 5.57
CA VAL A 6 10.59 -34.39 5.70
C VAL A 6 11.87 -33.56 5.62
N GLN A 7 12.06 -32.85 4.52
CA GLN A 7 13.14 -31.89 4.37
C GLN A 7 12.61 -30.50 4.71
N LEU A 8 13.13 -29.91 5.79
CA LEU A 8 12.87 -28.52 6.11
C LEU A 8 13.74 -27.65 5.19
N VAL A 9 13.11 -26.92 4.27
CA VAL A 9 13.78 -25.95 3.40
C VAL A 9 13.44 -24.56 3.91
N MET A 10 14.45 -23.79 4.31
CA MET A 10 14.27 -22.38 4.60
C MET A 10 14.06 -21.61 3.30
N LEU A 11 13.00 -20.82 3.23
CA LEU A 11 12.81 -19.89 2.13
C LEU A 11 13.86 -18.77 2.22
N PRO A 12 14.53 -18.39 1.12
CA PRO A 12 15.43 -17.24 1.11
C PRO A 12 14.65 -15.96 1.40
N LEU A 13 15.25 -14.99 2.10
CA LEU A 13 14.59 -13.74 2.53
C LEU A 13 13.98 -12.95 1.36
N SER A 14 14.56 -13.04 0.16
CA SER A 14 14.02 -12.42 -1.06
C SER A 14 12.62 -12.90 -1.43
N ASN A 15 12.24 -14.09 -0.97
CA ASN A 15 10.94 -14.69 -1.25
C ASN A 15 9.94 -14.45 -0.11
N TRP A 16 10.38 -13.79 0.96
CA TRP A 16 9.51 -13.45 2.08
C TRP A 16 8.66 -12.24 1.70
N LYS A 17 7.39 -12.30 2.06
CA LYS A 17 6.44 -11.20 1.91
C LYS A 17 5.92 -10.79 3.28
N VAL A 18 5.46 -9.56 3.38
CA VAL A 18 4.76 -9.02 4.54
C VAL A 18 3.44 -8.41 4.13
N ALA A 19 2.45 -8.51 5.04
CA ALA A 19 1.19 -7.80 4.89
C ALA A 19 1.37 -6.44 5.54
N ARG A 20 1.30 -5.37 4.76
CA ARG A 20 1.26 -4.02 5.28
C ARG A 20 -0.19 -3.63 5.50
N VAL A 21 -0.49 -3.21 6.72
CA VAL A 21 -1.79 -2.63 7.10
C VAL A 21 -1.59 -1.15 7.35
N ILE A 22 -2.32 -0.31 6.62
CA ILE A 22 -2.41 1.12 6.87
C ILE A 22 -3.85 1.42 7.30
N ARG A 23 -4.03 1.84 8.54
CA ARG A 23 -5.30 2.33 9.06
C ARG A 23 -5.21 3.84 9.17
N PHE A 24 -6.26 4.51 8.73
CA PHE A 24 -6.31 5.95 8.79
C PHE A 24 -7.67 6.44 9.23
N ARG A 25 -7.70 7.61 9.89
CA ARG A 25 -8.91 8.29 10.33
C ARG A 25 -8.90 9.70 9.79
N PHE A 26 -10.06 10.20 9.37
CA PHE A 26 -10.20 11.54 8.82
C PHE A 26 -11.58 12.10 9.17
N LYS A 27 -11.71 13.42 9.11
CA LYS A 27 -13.00 14.09 9.26
C LYS A 27 -13.64 14.24 7.89
N HIS A 28 -14.86 13.74 7.73
CA HIS A 28 -15.68 14.03 6.57
C HIS A 28 -16.98 14.68 7.04
N HIS A 29 -17.18 15.95 6.68
CA HIS A 29 -18.22 16.79 7.26
C HIS A 29 -18.16 16.79 8.80
N LEU A 30 -19.23 16.35 9.47
CA LEU A 30 -19.35 16.29 10.94
C LEU A 30 -18.99 14.91 11.52
N CYS A 31 -18.61 13.94 10.69
CA CYS A 31 -18.41 12.56 11.11
C CYS A 31 -16.93 12.17 11.17
N ASP A 32 -16.57 11.36 12.17
CA ASP A 32 -15.31 10.64 12.19
C ASP A 32 -15.39 9.46 11.23
N CYS A 33 -14.60 9.52 10.16
CA CYS A 33 -14.48 8.45 9.20
C CYS A 33 -13.15 7.74 9.38
N GLY A 34 -13.08 6.51 8.88
CA GLY A 34 -11.84 5.77 8.85
C GLY A 34 -11.75 4.88 7.63
N GLY A 35 -10.53 4.59 7.25
CA GLY A 35 -10.25 3.62 6.21
C GLY A 35 -9.16 2.65 6.62
N THR A 36 -9.11 1.54 5.91
CA THR A 36 -8.02 0.59 6.02
C THR A 36 -7.61 0.12 4.64
N ILE A 37 -6.31 0.07 4.42
CA ILE A 37 -5.67 -0.46 3.23
C ILE A 37 -4.81 -1.63 3.67
N VAL A 38 -4.86 -2.71 2.90
CA VAL A 38 -4.05 -3.90 3.12
C VAL A 38 -3.45 -4.34 1.80
N TYR A 39 -2.14 -4.52 1.77
CA TYR A 39 -1.43 -5.07 0.62
C TYR A 39 -0.25 -5.93 1.05
N THR A 40 0.18 -6.79 0.14
CA THR A 40 1.41 -7.57 0.30
C THR A 40 2.56 -6.86 -0.38
N ARG A 41 3.77 -7.02 0.15
CA ARG A 41 5.02 -6.53 -0.46
C ARG A 41 6.23 -7.38 -0.05
N PRO A 42 7.39 -7.24 -0.72
CA PRO A 42 8.62 -7.92 -0.32
C PRO A 42 9.07 -7.55 1.10
N PHE A 43 9.67 -8.52 1.79
CA PHE A 43 10.31 -8.29 3.08
C PHE A 43 11.65 -7.56 2.90
N THR A 44 11.90 -6.52 3.69
CA THR A 44 13.14 -5.73 3.63
C THR A 44 14.14 -6.17 4.70
N THR A 45 15.43 -5.97 4.44
CA THR A 45 16.51 -6.37 5.38
C THR A 45 16.57 -5.50 6.64
N THR A 46 16.05 -4.27 6.58
CA THR A 46 15.96 -3.33 7.71
C THR A 46 14.53 -3.26 8.26
N TYR A 47 13.83 -4.40 8.28
CA TYR A 47 12.44 -4.49 8.69
C TYR A 47 12.20 -3.89 10.09
N ASN A 48 11.25 -2.96 10.17
CA ASN A 48 10.65 -2.52 11.41
C ASN A 48 9.14 -2.51 11.24
N LYS A 49 8.45 -3.26 12.11
CA LYS A 49 7.02 -3.47 12.06
C LYS A 49 6.20 -2.17 11.97
N ASN A 50 6.65 -1.12 12.65
CA ASN A 50 5.88 0.12 12.81
C ASN A 50 6.46 1.28 11.98
N THR A 51 7.48 1.03 11.16
CA THR A 51 8.10 2.06 10.33
C THR A 51 7.49 2.02 8.93
N LEU A 52 7.18 3.20 8.41
CA LEU A 52 6.79 3.41 7.02
C LEU A 52 8.07 3.42 6.18
N ASP A 53 8.10 2.66 5.09
CA ASP A 53 9.10 2.87 4.05
C ASP A 53 8.64 3.92 3.03
N ILE A 54 9.43 4.10 1.97
CA ILE A 54 9.15 5.11 0.96
C ILE A 54 7.87 4.84 0.16
N ILE A 55 7.53 3.57 -0.08
CA ILE A 55 6.27 3.19 -0.75
C ILE A 55 5.10 3.48 0.17
N ASP A 56 5.21 3.10 1.45
CA ASP A 56 4.17 3.38 2.45
C ASP A 56 3.94 4.89 2.58
N SER A 57 5.03 5.67 2.55
CA SER A 57 5.00 7.13 2.62
C SER A 57 4.28 7.71 1.41
N CYS A 58 4.59 7.26 0.19
CA CYS A 58 3.88 7.69 -1.02
C CYS A 58 2.40 7.31 -1.00
N ILE A 59 2.05 6.09 -0.56
CA ILE A 59 0.65 5.69 -0.42
C ILE A 59 -0.05 6.59 0.59
N LEU A 60 0.61 6.89 1.71
CA LEU A 60 0.05 7.74 2.74
C LEU A 60 -0.16 9.18 2.26
N GLU A 61 0.83 9.79 1.62
CA GLU A 61 0.71 11.13 1.03
C GLU A 61 -0.46 11.19 0.03
N ALA A 62 -0.65 10.14 -0.77
CA ALA A 62 -1.82 10.03 -1.64
C ALA A 62 -3.14 10.03 -0.85
N ILE A 63 -3.20 9.35 0.30
CA ILE A 63 -4.39 9.39 1.18
C ILE A 63 -4.60 10.77 1.82
N GLU A 64 -3.53 11.43 2.25
CA GLU A 64 -3.56 12.79 2.80
C GLU A 64 -3.99 13.84 1.76
N ASN A 65 -3.72 13.60 0.49
CA ASN A 65 -4.20 14.43 -0.60
C ASN A 65 -5.71 14.24 -0.87
N LEU A 66 -6.27 13.09 -0.52
CA LEU A 66 -7.71 12.80 -0.65
C LEU A 66 -8.52 13.32 0.54
N TYR A 67 -7.96 13.24 1.75
CA TYR A 67 -8.65 13.53 2.99
C TYR A 67 -7.82 14.47 3.87
N SER A 68 -8.46 15.44 4.51
CA SER A 68 -7.77 16.37 5.42
C SER A 68 -7.68 15.84 6.85
N ASN A 69 -6.62 16.24 7.56
CA ASN A 69 -6.37 15.91 8.97
C ASN A 69 -6.32 14.39 9.24
N VAL A 70 -5.64 13.65 8.36
CA VAL A 70 -5.56 12.19 8.46
C VAL A 70 -4.67 11.79 9.64
N GLN A 71 -5.21 10.97 10.54
CA GLN A 71 -4.42 10.28 11.56
C GLN A 71 -4.10 8.86 11.09
N VAL A 72 -2.85 8.46 11.22
CA VAL A 72 -2.34 7.24 10.58
C VAL A 72 -1.77 6.28 11.60
N TYR A 73 -2.08 5.00 11.39
CA TYR A 73 -1.50 3.89 12.12
C TYR A 73 -1.07 2.83 11.10
N SER A 74 0.18 2.38 11.16
CA SER A 74 0.67 1.33 10.27
C SER A 74 1.29 0.18 11.05
N GLU A 75 1.13 -1.02 10.51
CA GLU A 75 1.83 -2.20 11.01
C GLU A 75 2.10 -3.19 9.87
N ASP A 76 3.27 -3.82 9.92
CA ASP A 76 3.54 -5.03 9.15
C ASP A 76 3.16 -6.29 9.91
N LEU A 77 2.61 -7.27 9.20
CA LEU A 77 2.30 -8.59 9.70
C LEU A 77 3.18 -9.61 8.95
N ILE A 78 4.08 -10.28 9.67
CA ILE A 78 4.99 -11.31 9.14
C ILE A 78 4.23 -12.64 9.02
N TRP A 79 4.32 -13.31 7.86
CA TRP A 79 3.49 -14.46 7.53
C TRP A 79 4.03 -15.83 7.95
N ASN A 80 3.16 -16.63 8.59
CA ASN A 80 3.16 -18.10 8.54
C ASN A 80 1.73 -18.66 8.72
N THR A 81 0.91 -18.16 9.66
CA THR A 81 -0.35 -18.86 10.05
C THR A 81 -1.65 -18.03 10.15
N SER A 82 -1.64 -16.71 9.94
CA SER A 82 -2.78 -15.84 10.33
C SER A 82 -3.67 -15.34 9.18
N TYR A 83 -3.48 -15.84 7.95
CA TYR A 83 -4.15 -15.32 6.75
C TYR A 83 -5.67 -15.35 6.84
N SER A 84 -6.26 -16.47 7.29
CA SER A 84 -7.71 -16.65 7.38
C SER A 84 -8.38 -15.70 8.37
N ASN A 85 -7.72 -15.42 9.50
CA ASN A 85 -8.28 -14.54 10.54
C ASN A 85 -8.27 -13.09 10.09
N ILE A 86 -7.23 -12.69 9.36
CA ILE A 86 -7.09 -11.34 8.81
C ILE A 86 -8.10 -11.15 7.67
N GLN A 87 -8.21 -12.12 6.76
CA GLN A 87 -9.23 -12.13 5.72
C GLN A 87 -10.64 -12.01 6.31
N THR A 88 -10.96 -12.76 7.37
CA THR A 88 -12.27 -12.68 8.05
C THR A 88 -12.53 -11.31 8.72
N ILE A 89 -11.50 -10.67 9.29
CA ILE A 89 -11.62 -9.32 9.87
C ILE A 89 -11.95 -8.27 8.80
N TYR A 90 -11.44 -8.46 7.58
CA TYR A 90 -11.59 -7.51 6.48
C TYR A 90 -12.79 -7.82 5.57
N ASP A 91 -13.20 -9.08 5.46
CA ASP A 91 -14.42 -9.55 4.77
C ASP A 91 -15.71 -9.26 5.56
N GLY A 92 -15.61 -8.65 6.75
CA GLY A 92 -16.73 -8.32 7.65
C GLY A 92 -17.75 -7.30 7.13
N GLY A 93 -17.90 -7.14 5.82
CA GLY A 93 -19.00 -6.40 5.18
C GLY A 93 -18.82 -4.88 5.08
N ARG A 94 -17.58 -4.37 5.22
CA ARG A 94 -17.32 -2.94 5.03
C ARG A 94 -17.36 -2.56 3.55
N PRO A 95 -17.92 -1.40 3.18
CA PRO A 95 -17.82 -0.88 1.83
C PRO A 95 -16.37 -0.84 1.35
N LYS A 96 -16.15 -1.48 0.21
CA LYS A 96 -14.86 -1.59 -0.47
C LYS A 96 -14.90 -0.75 -1.74
N THR A 97 -13.89 0.07 -1.97
CA THR A 97 -13.65 0.69 -3.29
C THR A 97 -12.23 0.42 -3.77
N ASN A 98 -12.04 0.59 -5.09
CA ASN A 98 -10.74 0.53 -5.73
C ASN A 98 -10.04 1.89 -5.60
N LEU A 99 -8.76 1.85 -5.23
CA LEU A 99 -7.86 2.98 -5.21
C LEU A 99 -6.72 2.70 -6.18
N THR A 100 -6.60 3.50 -7.23
CA THR A 100 -5.46 3.48 -8.14
C THR A 100 -4.59 4.69 -7.85
N ILE A 101 -3.35 4.44 -7.44
CA ILE A 101 -2.33 5.48 -7.24
C ILE A 101 -1.35 5.40 -8.39
N ARG A 102 -1.33 6.42 -9.25
CA ARG A 102 -0.31 6.58 -10.28
C ARG A 102 0.92 7.24 -9.69
N MET A 103 1.98 6.47 -9.49
CA MET A 103 3.26 6.96 -8.99
C MET A 103 4.11 7.47 -10.14
N THR A 104 4.51 8.74 -10.07
CA THR A 104 5.31 9.40 -11.11
C THR A 104 6.61 9.96 -10.53
N PRO A 105 7.75 9.83 -11.23
CA PRO A 105 8.97 10.53 -10.87
C PRO A 105 8.74 12.04 -10.79
N SER A 106 9.21 12.65 -9.71
CA SER A 106 9.23 14.08 -9.49
C SER A 106 10.60 14.63 -9.86
N PHE A 107 10.60 15.70 -10.64
CA PHE A 107 11.80 16.32 -11.19
C PHE A 107 11.96 17.73 -10.65
N ASP A 108 13.19 18.10 -10.31
CA ASP A 108 13.53 19.50 -10.15
C ASP A 108 13.39 20.19 -11.51
N SER A 109 12.70 21.32 -11.54
CA SER A 109 12.57 22.19 -12.71
C SER A 109 13.91 22.51 -13.39
N ALA A 110 15.00 22.61 -12.61
CA ALA A 110 16.34 22.86 -13.12
C ALA A 110 16.90 21.70 -13.96
N LEU A 111 16.39 20.47 -13.76
CA LEU A 111 16.83 19.27 -14.45
C LEU A 111 15.96 18.94 -15.68
N LEU A 112 14.79 19.56 -15.84
CA LEU A 112 13.88 19.32 -16.97
C LEU A 112 14.55 19.37 -18.36
N PRO A 113 15.49 20.30 -18.66
CA PRO A 113 16.16 20.32 -19.96
C PRO A 113 16.94 19.03 -20.27
N GLN A 114 17.43 18.31 -19.25
CA GLN A 114 18.21 17.08 -19.41
C GLN A 114 17.34 15.88 -19.77
N PHE A 115 16.02 15.97 -19.56
CA PHE A 115 15.07 14.91 -19.84
C PHE A 115 14.36 15.07 -21.19
N ILE A 116 14.68 16.10 -21.98
CA ILE A 116 14.14 16.27 -23.32
C ILE A 116 14.54 15.08 -24.19
N GLY A 117 13.55 14.36 -24.74
CA GLY A 117 13.77 13.16 -25.55
C GLY A 117 13.94 11.86 -24.74
N HIS A 118 13.93 11.93 -23.40
CA HIS A 118 13.91 10.75 -22.55
C HIS A 118 12.48 10.29 -22.27
N THR A 119 12.30 8.97 -22.08
CA THR A 119 11.02 8.40 -21.65
C THR A 119 10.96 8.37 -20.13
N VAL A 120 9.88 8.92 -19.57
CA VAL A 120 9.58 8.85 -18.14
C VAL A 120 8.43 7.86 -17.95
N TYR A 121 8.62 6.89 -17.05
CA TYR A 121 7.60 5.91 -16.73
C TYR A 121 6.77 6.33 -15.52
N ALA A 122 5.52 5.88 -15.51
CA ALA A 122 4.63 5.97 -14.35
C ALA A 122 4.21 4.56 -13.96
N TYR A 123 3.99 4.33 -12.68
CA TYR A 123 3.66 3.02 -12.14
C TYR A 123 2.32 3.09 -11.40
N ASP A 124 1.34 2.31 -11.85
CA ASP A 124 0.04 2.28 -11.21
C ASP A 124 0.03 1.22 -10.09
N VAL A 125 -0.25 1.64 -8.86
CA VAL A 125 -0.48 0.77 -7.71
C VAL A 125 -1.99 0.67 -7.49
N ASN A 126 -2.53 -0.54 -7.61
CA ASN A 126 -3.95 -0.81 -7.40
C ASN A 126 -4.15 -1.38 -6.00
N LEU A 127 -5.01 -0.74 -5.22
CA LEU A 127 -5.28 -1.06 -3.83
C LEU A 127 -6.78 -1.16 -3.58
N HIS A 128 -7.13 -1.86 -2.52
CA HIS A 128 -8.46 -1.86 -1.97
C HIS A 128 -8.47 -1.03 -0.71
N ILE A 129 -9.45 -0.14 -0.63
CA ILE A 129 -9.68 0.71 0.52
C ILE A 129 -11.03 0.34 1.12
N PHE A 130 -11.00 -0.07 2.38
CA PHE A 130 -12.18 -0.41 3.17
C PHE A 130 -12.56 0.81 3.98
N LEU A 131 -13.59 1.52 3.55
CA LEU A 131 -14.03 2.76 4.17
C LEU A 131 -15.19 2.51 5.13
N ASN A 132 -15.16 3.22 6.25
CA ASN A 132 -16.27 3.28 7.20
C ASN A 132 -16.70 4.74 7.35
N TYR A 133 -17.77 5.11 6.66
CA TYR A 133 -18.47 6.37 6.90
C TYR A 133 -19.44 6.16 8.07
N ILE A 134 -19.02 6.55 9.27
CA ILE A 134 -19.92 6.52 10.43
C ILE A 134 -21.01 7.57 10.20
N GLY A 135 -22.20 7.14 9.76
CA GLY A 135 -23.38 8.01 9.64
C GLY A 135 -23.85 8.35 8.22
N ASP A 136 -23.22 7.82 7.16
CA ASP A 136 -23.71 7.98 5.79
C ASP A 136 -24.20 6.64 5.23
N ALA A 137 -25.49 6.57 4.90
CA ALA A 137 -26.17 5.35 4.45
C ALA A 137 -25.99 5.08 2.94
N ALA A 138 -25.46 6.03 2.16
CA ALA A 138 -25.31 5.87 0.70
C ALA A 138 -24.04 5.08 0.28
N ASN A 139 -23.09 4.87 1.21
CA ASN A 139 -22.05 3.83 1.34
C ASN A 139 -21.49 3.07 0.11
N ILE A 140 -21.45 3.66 -1.08
CA ILE A 140 -20.60 3.18 -2.19
C ILE A 140 -19.56 4.26 -2.44
N PRO A 141 -18.34 4.13 -1.90
CA PRO A 141 -17.29 5.07 -2.22
C PRO A 141 -16.94 4.93 -3.71
N PRO A 142 -16.79 6.03 -4.45
CA PRO A 142 -16.44 5.98 -5.86
C PRO A 142 -15.07 5.30 -6.04
N GLU A 143 -14.78 4.81 -7.25
CA GLU A 143 -13.40 4.45 -7.59
C GLU A 143 -12.53 5.70 -7.49
N ILE A 144 -11.40 5.57 -6.81
CA ILE A 144 -10.50 6.69 -6.53
C ILE A 144 -9.27 6.56 -7.41
N PHE A 145 -8.98 7.60 -8.17
CA PHE A 145 -7.74 7.73 -8.92
C PHE A 145 -6.97 8.94 -8.43
N ILE A 146 -5.69 8.76 -8.11
CA ILE A 146 -4.81 9.85 -7.67
C ILE A 146 -3.40 9.66 -8.22
N THR A 147 -2.69 10.77 -8.43
CA THR A 147 -1.27 10.79 -8.81
C THR A 147 -0.42 11.18 -7.61
N GLN A 148 0.70 10.49 -7.41
CA GLN A 148 1.66 10.79 -6.35
C GLN A 148 3.09 10.88 -6.91
N GLY A 149 3.82 11.90 -6.49
CA GLY A 149 5.23 12.09 -6.86
C GLY A 149 6.18 11.30 -5.96
N PHE A 150 7.30 10.84 -6.52
CA PHE A 150 8.43 10.29 -5.76
C PHE A 150 9.78 10.79 -6.34
N PRO A 151 10.89 10.77 -5.60
CA PRO A 151 12.18 11.25 -6.12
C PRO A 151 12.65 10.47 -7.37
N HIS A 152 12.96 11.16 -8.47
CA HIS A 152 13.33 10.50 -9.74
C HIS A 152 14.57 9.59 -9.66
N ASN A 153 15.48 9.84 -8.70
CA ASN A 153 16.66 9.00 -8.45
C ASN A 153 16.30 7.63 -7.83
N GLU A 154 15.04 7.41 -7.46
CA GLU A 154 14.53 6.15 -6.92
C GLU A 154 13.72 5.34 -7.94
N ASP A 155 13.69 5.73 -9.21
CA ASP A 155 12.88 5.07 -10.26
C ASP A 155 13.07 3.54 -10.32
N SER A 156 14.31 3.05 -10.28
CA SER A 156 14.57 1.60 -10.28
C SER A 156 14.07 0.89 -9.02
N PHE A 157 14.10 1.56 -7.87
CA PHE A 157 13.54 1.03 -6.63
C PHE A 157 12.01 0.94 -6.73
N PHE A 158 11.35 2.00 -7.20
CA PHE A 158 9.91 2.03 -7.41
C PHE A 158 9.47 0.98 -8.43
N GLN A 159 10.13 0.91 -9.59
CA GLN A 159 9.86 -0.08 -10.63
C GLN A 159 9.90 -1.51 -10.09
N SER A 160 10.95 -1.87 -9.35
CA SER A 160 11.15 -3.23 -8.84
C SER A 160 10.19 -3.60 -7.70
N ASN A 161 9.86 -2.66 -6.81
CA ASN A 161 9.05 -2.96 -5.64
C ASN A 161 7.54 -2.80 -5.88
N ILE A 162 7.10 -1.80 -6.67
CA ILE A 162 5.67 -1.60 -6.97
C ILE A 162 5.09 -2.79 -7.71
N GLN A 163 5.83 -3.37 -8.67
CA GLN A 163 5.37 -4.54 -9.42
C GLN A 163 5.14 -5.77 -8.53
N GLN A 164 5.73 -5.78 -7.34
CA GLN A 164 5.59 -6.86 -6.36
C GLN A 164 4.50 -6.57 -5.31
N ILE A 165 3.91 -5.37 -5.31
CA ILE A 165 2.76 -5.05 -4.47
C ILE A 165 1.54 -5.79 -5.01
N GLN A 166 0.86 -6.50 -4.13
CA GLN A 166 -0.38 -7.19 -4.48
C GLN A 166 -1.46 -6.81 -3.49
N THR A 167 -2.62 -6.41 -4.02
CA THR A 167 -3.80 -6.15 -3.20
C THR A 167 -4.27 -7.43 -2.53
N LEU A 168 -4.79 -7.30 -1.30
CA LEU A 168 -5.46 -8.37 -0.58
C LEU A 168 -6.98 -8.20 -0.61
#